data_AF-A0A7H0H9B1-F1
#
_entry.id   AF-A0A7H0H9B1-F1
#
_cell.length_a   1.000
_cell.length_b   1.000
_cell.length_c   1.000
_cell.angle_alpha   90.00
_cell.angle_beta   90.00
_cell.angle_gamma   90.00
#
_symmetry.space_group_name_H-M   'P 1'
#
loop_
_entity.id
_entity.type
_entity.pdbx_description
1 polymer ?
#
loop_
_entity_poly.entity_id
_entity_poly.type
_entity_poly.pdbx_seq_one_letter_code
_entity_poly.pdbx_strand_id
1 'polypeptide(L)'
;MTAHLDDDTLTALALGHRDAGAEGVADHLRVCPACAAALADLAAAVRGTLAAAPSIAPPDGFAGRVLAAGRAEREMPAGVTARRSAPREWCGWAPGRCWS
;
A
#
# COMPACT_ATOMS: atom_id res chain seq x y z
N MET A 1 12.61 -25.38 -12.94
CA MET A 1 13.49 -24.75 -11.95
C MET A 1 13.35 -23.24 -12.14
N THR A 2 12.28 -22.67 -11.60
CA THR A 2 12.04 -21.22 -11.66
C THR A 2 13.00 -20.56 -10.69
N ALA A 3 13.76 -19.57 -11.16
CA ALA A 3 14.64 -18.79 -10.30
C ALA A 3 13.80 -18.11 -9.20
N HIS A 4 14.30 -18.14 -7.96
CA HIS A 4 13.73 -17.39 -6.85
C HIS A 4 13.94 -15.88 -7.04
N LEU A 5 13.09 -15.08 -6.41
CA LEU A 5 13.32 -13.65 -6.29
C LEU A 5 14.61 -13.40 -5.50
N ASP A 6 15.36 -12.38 -5.90
CA ASP A 6 16.49 -11.90 -5.14
C ASP A 6 16.05 -11.21 -3.82
N ASP A 7 16.99 -11.09 -2.90
CA ASP A 7 16.76 -10.58 -1.55
C ASP A 7 16.39 -9.09 -1.53
N ASP A 8 16.97 -8.30 -2.43
CA ASP A 8 16.67 -6.87 -2.57
C ASP A 8 15.21 -6.67 -3.00
N THR A 9 14.73 -7.49 -3.94
CA THR A 9 13.32 -7.50 -4.37
C THR A 9 12.40 -7.89 -3.22
N LEU A 10 12.71 -8.94 -2.46
CA LEU A 10 11.91 -9.35 -1.30
C LEU A 10 11.87 -8.26 -0.21
N THR A 11 13.00 -7.61 0.04
CA THR A 11 13.12 -6.51 1.00
C THR A 11 12.30 -5.28 0.55
N ALA A 12 12.40 -4.90 -0.71
CA ALA A 12 11.62 -3.80 -1.28
C ALA A 12 10.10 -4.06 -1.13
N LEU A 13 9.66 -5.29 -1.42
CA LEU A 13 8.26 -5.70 -1.25
C LEU A 13 7.83 -5.67 0.22
N ALA A 14 8.67 -6.14 1.15
CA ALA A 14 8.39 -6.10 2.59
C ALA A 14 8.24 -4.66 3.12
N LEU A 15 8.99 -3.72 2.54
CA LEU A 15 8.90 -2.28 2.80
C LEU A 15 7.74 -1.59 2.06
N GLY A 16 6.96 -2.33 1.26
CA GLY A 16 5.79 -1.80 0.54
C GLY A 16 6.11 -1.07 -0.77
N HIS A 17 7.33 -1.20 -1.28
CA HIS A 17 7.69 -0.63 -2.59
C HIS A 17 6.98 -1.43 -3.69
N ARG A 18 6.31 -0.71 -4.59
CA ARG A 18 5.58 -1.29 -5.73
C ARG A 18 6.11 -0.70 -7.02
N ASP A 19 7.31 -1.11 -7.38
CA ASP A 19 7.89 -0.74 -8.67
C ASP A 19 7.22 -1.52 -9.81
N ALA A 20 7.38 -1.00 -11.03
CA ALA A 20 6.77 -1.52 -12.25
C ALA A 20 7.33 -2.93 -12.61
N GLY A 21 6.73 -3.95 -12.01
CA GLY A 21 6.96 -5.39 -12.23
C GLY A 21 6.02 -6.27 -11.39
N ALA A 22 5.03 -5.67 -10.74
CA ALA A 22 4.24 -6.25 -9.67
C ALA A 22 3.41 -7.47 -10.08
N GLU A 23 2.94 -7.54 -11.33
CA GLU A 23 2.11 -8.66 -11.80
C GLU A 23 2.89 -9.99 -11.83
N GLY A 24 4.11 -9.98 -12.38
CA GLY A 24 4.96 -11.18 -12.45
C GLY A 24 5.45 -11.64 -11.06
N VAL A 25 5.71 -10.68 -10.17
CA VAL A 25 6.07 -10.94 -8.78
C VAL A 25 4.90 -11.54 -7.99
N ALA A 26 3.70 -10.99 -8.15
CA ALA A 26 2.51 -11.50 -7.48
C ALA A 26 2.19 -12.94 -7.91
N ASP A 27 2.30 -13.24 -9.20
CA ASP A 27 2.14 -14.60 -9.71
C ASP A 27 3.21 -15.54 -9.18
N HIS A 28 4.48 -15.11 -9.13
CA HIS A 28 5.55 -15.90 -8.53
C HIS A 28 5.26 -16.24 -7.06
N LEU A 29 4.84 -15.26 -6.26
CA LEU A 29 4.54 -15.46 -4.84
C LEU A 29 3.34 -16.39 -4.61
N ARG A 30 2.40 -16.47 -5.55
CA ARG A 30 1.28 -17.43 -5.48
C ARG A 30 1.74 -18.87 -5.69
N VAL A 31 2.79 -19.10 -6.47
CA VAL A 31 3.24 -20.46 -6.86
C VAL A 31 4.54 -20.90 -6.16
N CYS A 32 5.29 -19.98 -5.55
CA CYS A 32 6.56 -20.27 -4.87
C CYS A 32 6.43 -20.11 -3.34
N PRO A 33 6.23 -21.21 -2.58
CA PRO A 33 6.06 -21.13 -1.14
C PRO A 33 7.31 -20.64 -0.40
N ALA A 34 8.50 -20.89 -0.93
CA ALA A 34 9.75 -20.43 -0.33
C ALA A 34 9.86 -18.89 -0.35
N CYS A 35 9.57 -18.24 -1.48
CA CYS A 35 9.57 -16.78 -1.56
C CYS A 35 8.40 -16.16 -0.78
N ALA A 36 7.24 -16.82 -0.73
CA ALA A 36 6.12 -16.38 0.10
C ALA A 36 6.47 -16.40 1.60
N ALA A 37 7.15 -17.45 2.07
CA ALA A 37 7.61 -17.55 3.45
C ALA A 37 8.68 -16.50 3.78
N ALA A 38 9.70 -16.34 2.92
CA ALA A 38 10.74 -15.34 3.10
C ALA A 38 10.17 -13.91 3.17
N LEU A 39 9.21 -13.58 2.28
CA LEU A 39 8.52 -12.30 2.30
C LEU A 39 7.70 -12.12 3.59
N ALA A 40 7.02 -13.18 4.06
CA ALA A 40 6.24 -13.13 5.30
C ALA A 40 7.11 -12.86 6.53
N ASP A 41 8.30 -13.47 6.59
CA ASP A 41 9.27 -13.28 7.67
C ASP A 41 9.83 -11.86 7.65
N LEU A 42 10.25 -11.36 6.49
CA LEU A 42 10.69 -9.96 6.33
C LEU A 42 9.59 -8.98 6.72
N ALA A 43 8.36 -9.21 6.27
CA ALA A 43 7.22 -8.36 6.61
C ALA A 43 6.89 -8.40 8.11
N ALA A 44 7.10 -9.53 8.78
CA ALA A 44 6.94 -9.63 10.23
C ALA A 44 8.01 -8.82 10.97
N ALA A 45 9.27 -8.88 10.53
CA ALA A 45 10.35 -8.08 11.07
C ALA A 45 10.07 -6.57 10.92
N VAL A 46 9.65 -6.13 9.73
CA VAL A 46 9.26 -4.73 9.46
C VAL A 46 8.12 -4.27 10.35
N ARG A 47 7.07 -5.09 10.53
CA ARG A 47 5.96 -4.74 11.45
C ARG A 47 6.43 -4.65 12.90
N GLY A 48 7.35 -5.52 13.32
CA GLY A 48 7.93 -5.50 14.66
C GLY A 48 8.68 -4.21 14.95
N THR A 49 9.45 -3.69 13.99
CA THR A 49 10.17 -2.42 14.16
C THR A 49 9.23 -1.21 14.16
N LEU A 50 8.16 -1.24 13.35
CA LEU A 50 7.15 -0.19 13.29
C LEU A 50 6.38 0.00 14.61
N ALA A 51 6.29 -1.01 15.46
CA ALA A 51 5.67 -0.85 16.78
C ALA A 51 6.42 0.15 17.68
N ALA A 52 7.72 0.37 17.44
CA ALA A 52 8.52 1.37 18.13
C ALA A 52 8.47 2.75 17.44
N ALA A 53 7.80 2.88 16.29
CA ALA A 53 7.74 4.13 15.55
C ALA A 53 6.86 5.16 16.30
N PRO A 54 7.24 6.46 16.26
CA PRO A 54 6.41 7.51 16.85
C PRO A 54 5.07 7.59 16.14
N SER A 55 3.99 7.62 16.91
CA SER A 55 2.64 7.83 16.39
C SER A 55 2.33 9.32 16.33
N ILE A 56 1.81 9.78 15.19
CA ILE A 56 1.36 11.15 15.00
C ILE A 56 -0.16 11.15 15.02
N ALA A 57 -0.74 11.98 15.90
CA ALA A 57 -2.18 12.13 15.97
C ALA A 57 -2.73 12.61 14.61
N PRO A 58 -3.77 11.97 14.07
CA PRO A 58 -4.37 12.43 12.83
C PRO A 58 -5.08 13.78 13.04
N PRO A 59 -5.26 14.58 11.98
CA PRO A 59 -6.02 15.82 12.08
C PRO A 59 -7.45 15.59 12.55
N ASP A 60 -8.05 16.61 13.17
CA ASP A 60 -9.42 16.53 13.65
C ASP A 60 -10.42 16.12 12.54
N GLY A 61 -11.36 15.26 12.94
CA GLY A 61 -12.38 14.70 12.07
C GLY A 61 -11.87 13.70 11.02
N PHE A 62 -10.56 13.39 10.96
CA PHE A 62 -10.00 12.45 9.99
C PHE A 62 -10.68 11.07 10.05
N ALA A 63 -10.82 10.50 11.25
CA ALA A 63 -11.46 9.19 11.43
C ALA A 63 -12.91 9.19 10.91
N GLY A 64 -13.67 10.26 11.18
CA GLY A 64 -15.03 10.42 10.66
C GLY A 64 -15.09 10.46 9.13
N ARG A 65 -14.16 11.20 8.50
CA ARG A 65 -14.07 11.25 7.02
C ARG A 65 -13.69 9.90 6.41
N VAL A 66 -12.75 9.17 7.00
CA VAL A 66 -12.36 7.82 6.53
C VAL A 66 -13.52 6.83 6.64
N LEU A 67 -14.22 6.82 7.77
CA LEU A 67 -15.36 5.92 7.98
C LEU A 67 -16.54 6.25 7.05
N ALA A 68 -16.81 7.55 6.84
CA ALA A 68 -17.82 7.99 5.88
C ALA A 68 -17.47 7.57 4.44
N ALA A 69 -16.21 7.74 4.03
CA ALA A 69 -15.73 7.30 2.72
C ALA A 69 -15.85 5.78 2.54
N GLY A 70 -15.45 4.99 3.54
CA GLY A 70 -15.55 3.53 3.51
C GLY A 70 -16.99 3.02 3.46
N ARG A 71 -17.94 3.74 4.08
CA ARG A 71 -19.38 3.45 3.95
C ARG A 71 -19.87 3.73 2.53
N ALA A 72 -19.52 4.90 1.99
CA ALA A 72 -19.90 5.29 0.63
C ALA A 72 -19.38 4.30 -0.42
N GLU A 73 -18.14 3.82 -0.31
CA GLU A 73 -17.59 2.79 -1.21
C GLU A 73 -18.40 1.49 -1.20
N ARG A 74 -18.89 1.05 -0.05
CA ARG A 74 -19.69 -0.18 0.08
C ARG A 74 -21.10 -0.02 -0.49
N GLU A 75 -21.61 1.20 -0.48
CA GLU A 75 -22.95 1.55 -0.98
C GLU A 75 -22.95 1.87 -2.49
N MET A 76 -21.76 2.03 -3.11
CA MET A 76 -21.64 2.27 -4.55
C MET A 76 -21.98 1.01 -5.36
N PRO A 77 -22.79 1.14 -6.44
CA PRO A 77 -23.02 0.05 -7.36
C PRO A 77 -21.72 -0.32 -8.09
N ALA A 78 -21.50 -1.63 -8.28
CA ALA A 78 -20.34 -2.15 -8.99
C ALA A 78 -20.26 -1.56 -10.41
N GLY A 79 -19.27 -0.71 -10.67
CA GLY A 79 -19.01 -0.13 -11.99
C GLY A 79 -18.87 1.40 -12.04
N VAL A 80 -19.24 2.14 -10.98
CA VAL A 80 -18.99 3.59 -10.93
C VAL A 80 -17.62 3.84 -10.31
N THR A 81 -16.61 4.05 -11.16
CA THR A 81 -15.34 4.65 -10.71
C THR A 81 -15.59 6.14 -10.50
N ALA A 82 -15.97 6.53 -9.28
CA ALA A 82 -16.03 7.93 -8.92
C ALA A 82 -14.61 8.51 -9.00
N ARG A 83 -14.35 9.32 -10.04
CA ARG A 83 -13.12 10.09 -10.19
C ARG A 83 -12.99 11.00 -8.97
N ARG A 84 -12.15 10.63 -8.00
CA ARG A 84 -11.88 11.47 -6.84
C ARG A 84 -11.17 12.72 -7.32
N SER A 85 -11.87 13.84 -7.29
CA SER A 85 -11.22 15.14 -7.33
C SER A 85 -10.55 15.33 -5.97
N ALA A 86 -9.22 15.37 -5.93
CA ALA A 86 -8.52 15.65 -4.68
C ALA A 86 -8.95 17.04 -4.16
N PRO A 87 -9.26 17.19 -2.86
CA PRO A 87 -9.66 18.47 -2.33
C PRO A 87 -8.45 19.42 -2.30
N ARG A 88 -8.70 20.71 -2.60
CA ARG A 88 -7.67 21.73 -2.91
C ARG A 88 -6.63 21.90 -1.80
N GLU A 89 -6.99 21.59 -0.55
CA GLU A 89 -6.10 21.64 0.61
C GLU A 89 -4.87 20.70 0.52
N TRP A 90 -4.86 19.70 -0.37
CA TRP A 90 -3.75 18.74 -0.48
C TRP A 90 -2.66 19.15 -1.49
N CYS A 91 -2.83 20.28 -2.19
CA CYS A 91 -1.84 20.78 -3.16
C CYS A 91 -0.56 21.39 -2.52
N GLY A 92 -0.39 21.33 -1.19
CA GLY A 92 0.69 22.00 -0.47
C GLY A 92 1.89 21.16 -0.02
N TRP A 93 1.81 19.82 -0.05
CA TRP A 93 2.82 18.96 0.60
C TRP A 93 3.94 18.41 -0.31
N ALA A 94 3.87 18.63 -1.63
CA ALA A 94 4.92 18.25 -2.58
C ALA A 94 5.05 19.28 -3.71
N PRO A 95 6.27 19.69 -4.10
CA PRO A 95 6.44 20.60 -5.22
C PRO A 95 6.15 19.84 -6.52
N GLY A 96 4.99 20.11 -7.14
CA GLY A 96 4.95 20.19 -8.60
C GLY A 96 3.93 19.37 -9.38
N ARG A 97 2.99 18.60 -8.82
CA ARG A 97 1.92 17.99 -9.65
C ARG A 97 0.59 17.82 -8.90
N CYS A 98 -0.37 18.72 -9.13
CA CYS A 98 -1.79 18.44 -8.88
C CYS A 98 -2.33 17.73 -10.13
N TRP A 99 -2.59 16.42 -10.06
CA TRP A 99 -3.03 15.64 -11.22
C TRP A 99 -4.48 15.99 -11.57
N SER A 100 -4.69 16.39 -12.83
CA SER A 100 -5.97 16.82 -13.41
C SER A 100 -6.89 15.68 -13.74
#